data_AF-A0A963SU31-F1
#
_entry.id   AF-A0A963SU31-F1
#
_cell.length_a   1.000
_cell.length_b   1.000
_cell.length_c   1.000
_cell.angle_alpha   90.00
_cell.angle_beta   90.00
_cell.angle_gamma   90.00
#
_symmetry.space_group_name_H-M   'P 1'
#
loop_
_entity.id
_entity.type
_entity.pdbx_description
1 polymer ?
#
loop_
_entity_poly.entity_id
_entity_poly.type
_entity_poly.pdbx_seq_one_letter_code
_entity_poly.pdbx_strand_id
1 'polypeptide(L)'
;MAKWVYNFGDGSAEGEASMKNLLGGKGANLAEMSNLGLPVPPGFTITTEVCTAFYENDKNYPDDLVEQVKASIAAIENTVGAKFGDEENPLLVSVRSGARVSMPGMMD
;
A
#
# COMPACT_ATOMS: atom_id res chain seq x y z
N MET A 1 6.46 11.77 13.01
CA MET A 1 5.72 10.54 12.68
C MET A 1 6.37 9.95 11.45
N ALA A 2 6.63 8.65 11.45
CA ALA A 2 7.21 7.98 10.29
C ALA A 2 6.10 7.73 9.25
N LYS A 3 6.46 7.75 7.96
CA LYS A 3 5.52 7.47 6.88
C LYS A 3 5.53 5.97 6.58
N TRP A 4 4.45 5.29 6.92
CA TRP A 4 4.30 3.85 6.78
C TRP A 4 3.53 3.41 5.55
N VAL A 5 2.73 4.31 4.97
CA VAL A 5 1.84 4.01 3.85
C VAL A 5 2.11 4.96 2.70
N TYR A 6 2.18 4.39 1.49
CA TYR A 6 2.46 5.09 0.24
C TYR A 6 1.38 4.78 -0.79
N ASN A 7 0.61 5.78 -1.17
CA ASN A 7 -0.48 5.69 -2.13
C ASN A 7 0.02 5.65 -3.59
N PHE A 8 -0.75 5.02 -4.46
CA PHE A 8 -0.57 5.01 -5.90
C PHE A 8 -1.93 4.93 -6.62
N GLY A 9 -1.97 5.39 -7.88
CA GLY A 9 -3.14 5.33 -8.75
C GLY A 9 -3.55 6.68 -9.31
N ASP A 10 -4.55 6.69 -10.19
CA ASP A 10 -5.08 7.92 -10.80
C ASP A 10 -3.99 8.81 -11.44
N GLY A 11 -3.01 8.17 -12.08
CA GLY A 11 -1.91 8.85 -12.76
C GLY A 11 -0.83 9.45 -11.86
N SER A 12 -0.82 9.14 -10.55
CA SER A 12 0.23 9.58 -9.62
C SER A 12 0.55 8.56 -8.53
N ALA A 13 1.70 8.69 -7.89
CA ALA A 13 2.06 7.90 -6.72
C ALA A 13 3.02 8.65 -5.80
N GLU A 14 3.00 8.28 -4.52
CA GLU A 14 3.92 8.82 -3.50
C GLU A 14 5.28 8.12 -3.47
N GLY A 15 5.41 7.02 -4.22
CA GLY A 15 6.63 6.25 -4.39
C GLY A 15 7.13 6.23 -5.84
N GLU A 16 8.22 5.52 -6.07
CA GLU A 16 8.85 5.39 -7.40
C GLU A 16 9.67 4.09 -7.51
N ALA A 17 10.10 3.73 -8.72
CA ALA A 17 10.85 2.49 -8.98
C ALA A 17 12.16 2.35 -8.17
N SER A 18 12.76 3.45 -7.73
CA SER A 18 13.99 3.46 -6.92
C SER A 18 13.74 2.92 -5.49
N MET A 19 12.50 2.99 -5.01
CA MET A 19 12.09 2.70 -3.63
C MET A 19 11.78 1.21 -3.39
N LYS A 20 12.28 0.29 -4.22
CA LYS A 20 12.12 -1.18 -4.04
C LYS A 20 12.49 -1.65 -2.65
N ASN A 21 13.44 -0.95 -2.05
CA ASN A 21 13.96 -1.24 -0.74
C ASN A 21 12.97 -0.99 0.39
N LEU A 22 12.05 -0.04 0.19
CA LEU A 22 11.04 0.41 1.14
C LEU A 22 9.65 -0.13 0.80
N LEU A 23 9.31 -0.23 -0.49
CA LEU A 23 7.98 -0.61 -0.99
C LEU A 23 7.91 -2.06 -1.49
N GLY A 24 9.04 -2.77 -1.48
CA GLY A 24 9.18 -4.04 -2.18
C GLY A 24 9.14 -3.88 -3.71
N GLY A 25 9.43 -4.96 -4.44
CA GLY A 25 9.45 -4.93 -5.90
C GLY A 25 8.09 -4.63 -6.54
N LYS A 26 7.00 -5.18 -5.99
CA LYS A 26 5.64 -4.96 -6.51
C LYS A 26 5.15 -3.54 -6.24
N GLY A 27 5.28 -3.05 -5.01
CA GLY A 27 4.85 -1.69 -4.63
C GLY A 27 5.60 -0.61 -5.40
N ALA A 28 6.92 -0.74 -5.54
CA ALA A 28 7.72 0.20 -6.33
C ALA A 28 7.32 0.21 -7.81
N ASN A 29 7.02 -0.96 -8.40
CA ASN A 29 6.57 -1.02 -9.80
C ASN A 29 5.14 -0.47 -9.97
N LEU A 30 4.22 -0.69 -9.02
CA LEU A 30 2.87 -0.10 -9.05
C LEU A 30 2.93 1.43 -8.98
N ALA A 31 3.79 1.96 -8.14
CA ALA A 31 4.04 3.40 -8.05
C ALA A 31 4.61 3.96 -9.36
N GLU A 32 5.61 3.29 -9.93
CA GLU A 32 6.19 3.66 -11.22
C GLU A 32 5.16 3.65 -12.35
N MET A 33 4.38 2.58 -12.47
CA MET A 33 3.33 2.48 -13.49
C MET A 33 2.30 3.61 -13.34
N SER A 34 1.93 3.96 -12.11
CA SER A 34 1.00 5.06 -11.84
C SER A 34 1.60 6.41 -12.24
N ASN A 35 2.87 6.69 -11.89
CA ASN A 35 3.58 7.91 -12.29
C ASN A 35 3.78 8.04 -13.81
N LEU A 36 3.85 6.91 -14.52
CA LEU A 36 3.86 6.87 -15.99
C LEU A 36 2.48 7.11 -16.62
N GLY A 37 1.43 7.31 -15.82
CA GLY A 37 0.07 7.54 -16.29
C GLY A 37 -0.62 6.28 -16.81
N LEU A 38 -0.09 5.08 -16.50
CA LEU A 38 -0.77 3.84 -16.86
C LEU A 38 -2.04 3.67 -16.01
N PRO A 39 -3.08 2.99 -16.53
CA PRO A 39 -4.34 2.79 -15.82
C PRO A 39 -4.19 1.75 -14.70
N VAL A 40 -3.52 2.12 -13.63
CA VAL A 40 -3.36 1.32 -12.40
C VAL A 40 -4.53 1.65 -11.47
N PRO A 41 -5.31 0.63 -11.01
CA PRO A 41 -6.32 0.85 -9.99
C PRO A 41 -5.72 1.47 -8.72
N PRO A 42 -6.41 2.42 -8.07
CA PRO A 42 -5.89 3.08 -6.88
C PRO A 42 -5.65 2.09 -5.73
N GLY A 43 -4.58 2.32 -4.99
CA GLY A 43 -4.14 1.46 -3.92
C GLY A 43 -3.06 2.11 -3.07
N PHE A 44 -2.49 1.34 -2.15
CA PHE A 44 -1.35 1.77 -1.36
C PHE A 44 -0.43 0.60 -1.02
N THR A 45 0.81 0.93 -0.66
CA THR A 45 1.81 0.01 -0.15
C THR A 45 2.13 0.35 1.29
N ILE A 46 2.06 -0.65 2.18
CA ILE A 46 2.61 -0.57 3.53
C ILE A 46 4.11 -0.89 3.44
N THR A 47 4.97 -0.03 3.97
CA THR A 47 6.42 -0.16 3.80
C THR A 47 6.97 -1.42 4.46
N THR A 48 8.13 -1.88 3.98
CA THR A 48 8.88 -2.97 4.60
C THR A 48 9.34 -2.63 6.02
N GLU A 49 9.48 -1.34 6.35
CA GLU A 49 9.86 -0.90 7.70
C GLU A 49 8.78 -1.22 8.74
N VAL A 50 7.49 -1.27 8.35
CA VAL A 50 6.41 -1.73 9.23
C VAL A 50 6.63 -3.20 9.62
N CYS A 51 7.14 -4.03 8.72
CA CYS A 51 7.47 -5.42 9.04
C CYS A 51 8.58 -5.48 10.09
N THR A 52 9.64 -4.70 9.92
CA THR A 52 10.72 -4.59 10.92
C THR A 52 10.17 -4.11 12.26
N ALA A 53 9.44 -2.99 12.27
CA ALA A 53 8.87 -2.40 13.48
C ALA A 53 7.92 -3.37 14.20
N PHE A 54 7.13 -4.14 13.46
CA PHE A 54 6.27 -5.18 14.02
C PHE A 54 7.07 -6.23 14.79
N TYR A 55 8.18 -6.73 14.23
CA TYR A 55 9.01 -7.73 14.91
C TYR A 55 9.80 -7.14 16.08
N GLU A 56 10.25 -5.89 15.98
CA GLU A 56 10.94 -5.19 17.07
C GLU A 56 10.01 -4.83 18.23
N ASN A 57 8.70 -4.69 17.95
CA ASN A 57 7.67 -4.32 18.92
C ASN A 57 6.84 -5.53 19.39
N ASP A 58 7.48 -6.68 19.60
CA ASP A 58 6.84 -7.91 20.10
C ASP A 58 5.60 -8.34 19.30
N LYS A 59 5.65 -8.20 17.97
CA LYS A 59 4.53 -8.48 17.05
C LYS A 59 3.33 -7.56 17.25
N ASN A 60 3.57 -6.30 17.61
CA ASN A 60 2.57 -5.24 17.64
C ASN A 60 2.89 -4.17 16.58
N TYR A 61 1.86 -3.62 15.95
CA TYR A 61 2.04 -2.57 14.96
C TYR A 61 2.38 -1.22 15.62
N PRO A 62 3.08 -0.31 14.91
CA PRO A 62 3.20 1.08 15.34
C PRO A 62 1.83 1.74 15.55
N ASP A 63 1.69 2.54 16.62
CA ASP A 63 0.41 3.14 17.01
C ASP A 63 -0.22 4.04 15.92
N ASP A 64 0.61 4.66 15.08
CA ASP A 64 0.19 5.57 14.02
C ASP A 64 -0.08 4.87 12.66
N LEU A 65 0.16 3.56 12.54
CA LEU A 65 -0.07 2.81 11.29
C LEU A 65 -1.55 2.76 10.91
N VAL A 66 -2.43 2.50 11.89
CA VAL A 66 -3.86 2.29 11.65
C VAL A 66 -4.50 3.54 11.02
N GLU A 67 -4.16 4.72 11.53
CA GLU A 67 -4.69 5.98 11.02
C GLU A 67 -4.17 6.29 9.60
N GLN A 68 -2.92 5.94 9.29
CA GLN A 68 -2.39 6.07 7.92
C GLN A 68 -3.11 5.12 6.95
N VAL A 69 -3.36 3.88 7.34
CA VAL A 69 -4.12 2.92 6.50
C VAL A 69 -5.54 3.40 6.28
N LYS A 70 -6.23 3.90 7.30
CA LYS A 70 -7.58 4.47 7.16
C LYS A 70 -7.61 5.66 6.20
N ALA A 71 -6.62 6.56 6.30
CA ALA A 71 -6.51 7.70 5.40
C ALA A 71 -6.32 7.25 3.93
N SER A 72 -5.51 6.22 3.70
CA SER A 72 -5.32 5.64 2.36
C SER A 72 -6.55 4.92 1.83
N ILE A 73 -7.30 4.19 2.66
CA ILE A 73 -8.59 3.61 2.27
C ILE A 73 -9.56 4.71 1.86
N ALA A 74 -9.69 5.78 2.65
CA ALA A 74 -10.56 6.91 2.32
C ALA A 74 -10.15 7.60 0.99
N ALA A 75 -8.86 7.67 0.69
CA ALA A 75 -8.38 8.17 -0.61
C ALA A 75 -8.86 7.27 -1.77
N ILE A 76 -8.76 5.94 -1.62
CA ILE A 76 -9.28 4.98 -2.62
C ILE A 76 -10.79 5.13 -2.79
N GLU A 77 -11.54 5.23 -1.69
CA GLU A 77 -13.00 5.42 -1.72
C GLU A 77 -13.39 6.65 -2.54
N ASN A 78 -12.68 7.77 -2.34
CA ASN A 78 -12.92 9.01 -3.10
C ASN A 78 -12.62 8.86 -4.59
N THR A 79 -11.55 8.15 -4.97
CA THR A 79 -11.19 7.93 -6.38
C THR A 79 -12.14 6.95 -7.07
N VAL A 80 -12.53 5.87 -6.39
CA VAL A 80 -13.37 4.80 -6.97
C VAL A 80 -14.85 5.15 -6.92
N GLY A 81 -15.28 5.96 -5.94
CA GLY A 81 -16.70 6.26 -5.70
C GLY A 81 -17.46 5.11 -5.04
N ALA A 82 -16.76 4.25 -4.28
CA ALA A 82 -17.32 3.12 -3.51
C ALA A 82 -16.76 3.17 -2.08
N LYS A 83 -17.42 2.51 -1.12
CA LYS A 83 -17.06 2.59 0.30
C LYS A 83 -16.73 1.23 0.91
N PHE A 84 -15.65 1.17 1.67
CA PHE A 84 -15.17 -0.05 2.32
C PHE A 84 -16.14 -0.48 3.42
N GLY A 85 -16.68 -1.69 3.30
CA GLY A 85 -17.68 -2.23 4.21
C GLY A 85 -19.11 -1.72 3.97
N ASP A 86 -19.38 -1.03 2.86
CA ASP A 86 -20.73 -0.63 2.48
C ASP A 86 -21.53 -1.79 1.86
N GLU A 87 -22.82 -1.90 2.19
CA GLU A 87 -23.67 -3.02 1.73
C GLU A 87 -24.25 -2.80 0.32
N GLU A 88 -24.42 -1.55 -0.11
CA GLU A 88 -25.06 -1.21 -1.38
C GLU A 88 -24.03 -1.00 -2.51
N ASN A 89 -22.90 -0.35 -2.20
CA ASN A 89 -21.81 -0.07 -3.13
C ASN A 89 -20.43 -0.36 -2.49
N PRO A 90 -20.09 -1.65 -2.30
CA PRO A 90 -18.88 -2.07 -1.59
C PRO A 90 -17.60 -1.77 -2.36
N LEU A 91 -16.63 -1.14 -1.68
CA LEU A 91 -15.22 -1.16 -2.11
C LEU A 91 -14.59 -2.49 -1.70
N LEU A 92 -14.13 -3.26 -2.68
CA LEU A 92 -13.36 -4.49 -2.47
C LEU A 92 -11.89 -4.23 -2.73
N VAL A 93 -11.02 -4.85 -1.92
CA VAL A 93 -9.56 -4.70 -2.03
C VAL A 93 -8.90 -6.05 -2.21
N SER A 94 -7.75 -6.05 -2.88
CA SER A 94 -6.84 -7.19 -2.91
C SER A 94 -5.62 -6.89 -2.05
N VAL A 95 -5.24 -7.81 -1.17
CA VAL A 95 -4.04 -7.70 -0.34
C VAL A 95 -3.00 -8.64 -0.93
N ARG A 96 -1.81 -8.11 -1.23
CA ARG A 96 -0.74 -8.88 -1.90
C ARG A 96 0.58 -8.65 -1.20
N SER A 97 1.32 -9.73 -0.95
CA SER A 97 2.67 -9.65 -0.40
C SER A 97 3.66 -9.12 -1.45
N GLY A 98 4.69 -8.40 -0.97
CA GLY A 98 5.74 -7.83 -1.79
C GLY A 98 7.01 -7.57 -0.98
N ALA A 99 8.07 -8.32 -1.27
CA ALA A 99 9.37 -8.15 -0.64
C ALA A 99 10.34 -7.41 -1.58
N ARG A 100 11.49 -6.99 -1.03
CA ARG A 100 12.63 -6.43 -1.81
C ARG A 100 13.05 -7.34 -2.97
N VAL A 101 13.09 -8.63 -2.69
CA VAL A 101 13.47 -9.69 -3.62
C VAL A 101 12.35 -10.73 -3.67
N SER A 102 12.17 -11.38 -4.81
CA SER A 102 11.16 -12.44 -4.95
C SER A 102 11.49 -13.58 -3.98
N MET A 103 10.59 -13.87 -3.06
CA MET A 103 10.72 -14.96 -2.10
C MET A 103 9.61 -15.98 -2.34
N PRO A 104 9.93 -17.22 -2.73
CA PRO A 104 8.97 -18.32 -2.73
C PRO A 104 8.44 -18.55 -1.31
N GLY A 105 7.13 -18.75 -1.15
CA GLY A 105 6.49 -19.05 0.15
C GLY A 105 5.99 -17.84 0.95
N MET A 106 5.97 -16.65 0.37
CA MET A 106 5.19 -15.54 0.93
C MET A 106 3.69 -15.74 0.68
N MET A 107 2.85 -15.10 1.51
CA MET A 107 1.39 -15.10 1.40
C MET A 107 0.93 -14.89 -0.06
N ASP A 108 0.05 -15.79 -0.52
CA ASP A 108 -0.58 -15.76 -1.85
C ASP A 108 -1.49 -14.54 -2.04
#